data_AF-S3ANU3-F1
#
_entry.id   AF-S3ANU3-F1
#
_cell.length_a   1.000
_cell.length_b   1.000
_cell.length_c   1.000
_cell.angle_alpha   90.00
_cell.angle_beta   90.00
_cell.angle_gamma   90.00
#
_symmetry.space_group_name_H-M   'P 1'
#
loop_
_entity.id
_entity.type
_entity.pdbx_description
1 polymer ?
#
loop_
_entity_poly.entity_id
_entity_poly.type
_entity_poly.pdbx_seq_one_letter_code
_entity_poly.pdbx_strand_id
1 'polypeptide(L)'
;MTDVSYPHNLTSLNELRAQIDVIDAQILDLFVRRAAVATEIGLYKRTRGLPIVDHDREQQKLDLAEASVPEHLKASTASLMRVLMGTAKSQEKTPDA
;
A
#
# COMPACT_ATOMS: atom_id res chain seq x y z
N MET A 1 -42.04 -9.56 32.45
CA MET A 1 -42.66 -8.30 31.99
C MET A 1 -41.54 -7.49 31.36
N THR A 2 -41.52 -7.48 30.01
CA THR A 2 -40.63 -6.74 29.07
C THR A 2 -39.13 -6.80 29.39
N ASP A 3 -38.39 -7.79 28.93
CA ASP A 3 -37.75 -7.80 27.59
C ASP A 3 -37.69 -6.42 26.92
N VAL A 4 -36.52 -5.79 27.01
CA VAL A 4 -36.06 -4.80 26.04
C VAL A 4 -34.65 -5.22 25.64
N SER A 5 -34.58 -6.30 24.85
CA SER A 5 -33.47 -6.56 23.95
C SER A 5 -33.29 -5.33 23.06
N TYR A 6 -32.32 -4.49 23.39
CA TYR A 6 -31.87 -3.43 22.49
C TYR A 6 -31.30 -4.12 21.24
N PRO A 7 -31.69 -3.72 20.02
CA PRO A 7 -31.05 -4.27 18.84
C PRO A 7 -29.57 -3.85 18.88
N HIS A 8 -28.67 -4.78 19.19
CA HIS A 8 -27.25 -4.65 18.92
C HIS A 8 -27.07 -4.65 17.39
N ASN A 9 -27.39 -3.53 16.76
CA ASN A 9 -27.05 -3.27 15.37
C ASN A 9 -26.01 -2.15 15.29
N LEU A 10 -24.94 -2.36 16.06
CA LEU A 10 -23.66 -1.69 16.00
C LEU A 10 -22.64 -2.82 16.05
N THR A 11 -21.95 -3.04 14.93
CA THR A 11 -20.82 -3.97 14.81
C THR A 11 -19.98 -3.91 16.09
N SER A 12 -19.85 -5.04 16.79
CA SER A 12 -19.07 -5.11 18.02
C SER A 12 -17.62 -4.69 17.74
N LEU A 13 -16.92 -4.18 18.77
CA LEU A 13 -15.50 -3.82 18.64
C LEU A 13 -14.66 -4.97 18.05
N ASN A 14 -15.01 -6.22 18.38
CA ASN A 14 -14.32 -7.40 17.86
C ASN A 14 -14.61 -7.63 16.37
N GLU A 15 -15.85 -7.41 15.92
CA GLU A 15 -16.18 -7.52 14.49
C GLU A 15 -15.52 -6.40 13.67
N LEU A 16 -15.41 -5.19 14.21
CA LEU A 16 -14.68 -4.09 13.55
C LEU A 16 -13.17 -4.40 13.45
N ARG A 17 -12.58 -4.97 14.51
CA ARG A 17 -11.18 -5.41 14.50
C ARG A 17 -10.96 -6.53 13.48
N ALA A 18 -11.85 -7.52 13.44
CA ALA A 18 -11.77 -8.59 12.45
C ALA A 18 -11.85 -8.07 11.01
N GLN A 19 -12.66 -7.02 10.76
CA GLN A 19 -12.67 -6.36 9.45
C GLN A 19 -11.34 -5.68 9.12
N ILE A 20 -10.72 -5.00 10.08
CA ILE A 20 -9.38 -4.42 9.91
C ILE A 20 -8.36 -5.53 9.63
N ASP A 21 -8.37 -6.62 10.38
CA ASP A 21 -7.42 -7.74 10.19
C ASP A 21 -7.52 -8.32 8.76
N VAL A 22 -8.73 -8.44 8.23
CA VAL A 22 -8.97 -8.89 6.85
C VAL A 22 -8.43 -7.87 5.83
N ILE A 23 -8.68 -6.58 6.04
CA ILE A 23 -8.18 -5.51 5.16
C ILE A 23 -6.65 -5.46 5.19
N ASP A 24 -6.04 -5.57 6.37
CA ASP A 24 -4.59 -5.55 6.53
C ASP A 24 -3.94 -6.76 5.84
N ALA A 25 -4.55 -7.94 5.94
CA ALA A 25 -4.11 -9.12 5.19
C ALA A 25 -4.13 -8.89 3.67
N GLN A 26 -5.17 -8.22 3.15
CA GLN A 26 -5.26 -7.86 1.73
C GLN A 26 -4.21 -6.82 1.32
N ILE A 27 -3.97 -5.81 2.16
CA ILE A 27 -2.93 -4.79 1.93
C ILE A 27 -1.56 -5.46 1.86
N LEU A 28 -1.26 -6.40 2.76
CA LEU A 28 0.01 -7.13 2.79
C LEU A 28 0.20 -8.04 1.57
N ASP A 29 -0.84 -8.75 1.12
CA ASP A 29 -0.79 -9.53 -0.13
C ASP A 29 -0.48 -8.63 -1.34
N LEU A 30 -1.21 -7.52 -1.47
CA LEU A 30 -1.01 -6.57 -2.56
C LEU A 30 0.37 -5.93 -2.49
N PHE A 31 0.88 -5.66 -1.29
CA PHE A 31 2.23 -5.13 -1.09
C PHE A 31 3.30 -6.10 -1.60
N VAL A 32 3.23 -7.39 -1.23
CA VAL A 32 4.17 -8.42 -1.69
C VAL A 32 4.15 -8.52 -3.22
N ARG A 33 2.96 -8.58 -3.81
CA ARG A 33 2.81 -8.65 -5.28
C ARG A 33 3.38 -7.40 -5.96
N ARG A 34 3.12 -6.22 -5.41
CA ARG A 34 3.68 -4.95 -5.92
C ARG A 34 5.21 -4.92 -5.83
N ALA A 35 5.78 -5.44 -4.74
CA ALA A 35 7.23 -5.51 -4.56
C ALA A 35 7.89 -6.41 -5.62
N ALA A 36 7.33 -7.58 -5.90
CA ALA A 36 7.80 -8.47 -6.96
C ALA A 36 7.81 -7.79 -8.35
N VAL A 37 6.72 -7.11 -8.71
CA VAL A 37 6.65 -6.35 -9.97
C VAL A 37 7.69 -5.23 -10.01
N ALA A 38 7.93 -4.54 -8.89
CA ALA A 38 8.94 -3.49 -8.83
C ALA A 38 10.36 -4.06 -9.03
N THR A 39 10.66 -5.25 -8.49
CA THR A 39 11.91 -5.96 -8.74
C THR A 39 12.09 -6.31 -10.22
N GLU A 40 11.04 -6.80 -10.89
CA GLU A 40 11.07 -7.08 -12.33
C GLU A 40 11.34 -5.82 -13.16
N ILE A 41 10.71 -4.69 -12.81
CA ILE A 41 10.96 -3.39 -13.44
C ILE A 41 12.43 -2.97 -13.24
N GLY A 42 12.97 -3.13 -12.04
CA GLY A 42 14.38 -2.85 -11.75
C GLY A 42 15.33 -3.67 -12.62
N LEU A 43 15.08 -4.97 -12.76
CA LEU A 43 15.85 -5.86 -13.62
C LEU A 43 15.72 -5.46 -15.11
N TYR A 44 14.50 -5.16 -15.56
CA TYR A 44 14.23 -4.70 -16.93
C TYR A 44 15.03 -3.44 -17.26
N LYS A 45 15.08 -2.48 -16.33
CA LYS A 45 15.83 -1.23 -16.49
C LYS A 45 17.34 -1.48 -16.55
N ARG A 46 17.88 -2.28 -15.62
CA ARG A 46 19.32 -2.61 -15.58
C ARG A 46 19.79 -3.31 -16.85
N THR A 47 19.08 -4.34 -17.28
CA THR A 47 19.42 -5.13 -18.48
C THR A 47 19.43 -4.29 -19.77
N ARG A 48 18.78 -3.12 -19.77
CA ARG A 48 18.69 -2.19 -20.91
C ARG A 48 19.43 -0.88 -20.70
N GLY A 49 20.16 -0.71 -19.59
CA GLY A 49 20.87 0.53 -19.28
C GLY A 49 19.95 1.74 -19.04
N LEU A 50 18.69 1.52 -18.66
CA LEU A 50 17.74 2.60 -18.36
C LEU A 50 17.97 3.15 -16.94
N PRO A 51 17.65 4.44 -16.69
CA PRO A 51 17.71 5.03 -15.36
C PRO A 51 16.82 4.28 -14.35
N ILE A 52 17.43 3.83 -13.26
CA ILE A 52 16.73 3.15 -12.17
C ILE A 52 15.75 4.12 -11.50
N VAL A 53 16.21 5.32 -11.19
CA VAL A 53 15.40 6.41 -10.63
C VAL A 53 14.77 7.23 -11.74
N ASP A 54 13.46 7.43 -11.63
CA ASP A 54 12.65 8.25 -12.53
C ASP A 54 11.73 9.13 -11.66
N HIS A 55 12.17 10.36 -11.41
CA HIS A 55 11.50 11.27 -10.48
C HIS A 55 10.12 11.69 -10.98
N ASP A 56 9.95 11.88 -12.28
CA ASP A 56 8.67 12.25 -12.88
C ASP A 56 7.67 11.10 -12.72
N ARG A 57 8.11 9.86 -12.96
CA ARG A 57 7.27 8.68 -12.74
C ARG A 57 6.93 8.49 -11.26
N GLU A 58 7.83 8.82 -10.34
CA GLU A 58 7.57 8.77 -8.90
C GLU A 58 6.56 9.82 -8.46
N GLN A 59 6.70 11.06 -8.93
CA GLN A 59 5.77 12.14 -8.63
C GLN A 59 4.37 11.84 -9.18
N GLN A 60 4.28 11.35 -10.43
CA GLN A 60 3.00 10.96 -11.03
C GLN A 60 2.25 9.89 -10.21
N LYS A 61 2.98 8.94 -9.59
CA LYS A 61 2.35 7.94 -8.70
C LYS A 61 1.80 8.56 -7.43
N LEU A 62 2.49 9.56 -6.86
CA LEU A 62 2.02 10.29 -5.68
C LEU A 62 0.76 11.08 -6.01
N ASP A 63 0.79 11.87 -7.09
CA ASP A 63 -0.33 12.71 -7.52
C ASP A 63 -1.58 11.87 -7.77
N LEU A 64 -1.44 10.74 -8.47
CA LEU A 64 -2.57 9.83 -8.73
C LEU A 64 -3.12 9.21 -7.44
N ALA A 65 -2.25 8.83 -6.50
CA ALA A 65 -2.68 8.22 -5.25
C ALA A 65 -3.41 9.23 -4.35
N GLU A 66 -2.89 10.45 -4.23
CA GLU A 66 -3.53 11.53 -3.49
C GLU A 66 -4.87 11.94 -4.10
N ALA A 67 -4.99 11.96 -5.43
CA ALA A 67 -6.26 12.21 -6.11
C ALA A 67 -7.31 11.10 -5.91
N SER A 68 -6.88 9.90 -5.48
CA SER A 68 -7.75 8.74 -5.29
C SER A 68 -8.32 8.62 -3.87
N VAL A 69 -7.97 9.54 -2.97
CA VAL A 69 -8.42 9.51 -1.56
C VAL A 69 -9.04 10.85 -1.14
N PRO A 70 -9.91 10.86 -0.12
CA PRO A 70 -10.39 12.09 0.50
C PRO A 70 -9.24 12.99 1.00
N GLU A 71 -9.49 14.30 1.02
CA GLU A 71 -8.49 15.33 1.39
C GLU A 71 -7.75 15.02 2.70
N HIS A 72 -8.49 14.59 3.74
CA HIS A 72 -7.92 14.29 5.05
C HIS A 72 -6.97 13.08 5.09
N LEU A 73 -6.93 12.25 4.03
CA LEU A 73 -6.02 11.11 3.91
C LEU A 73 -4.83 11.37 2.98
N LYS A 74 -4.81 12.47 2.21
CA LYS A 74 -3.77 12.72 1.20
C LYS A 74 -2.35 12.65 1.76
N ALA A 75 -2.09 13.32 2.88
CA ALA A 75 -0.76 13.32 3.51
C ALA A 75 -0.30 11.92 3.94
N SER A 76 -1.21 11.11 4.49
CA SER A 76 -0.93 9.72 4.86
C SER A 76 -0.73 8.83 3.64
N THR A 77 -1.53 9.02 2.58
CA THR A 77 -1.37 8.33 1.29
C THR A 77 -0.02 8.63 0.65
N ALA A 78 0.40 9.90 0.65
CA ALA A 78 1.72 10.30 0.16
C ALA A 78 2.84 9.58 0.93
N SER A 79 2.71 9.50 2.25
CA SER A 79 3.68 8.83 3.13
C SER A 79 3.74 7.32 2.87
N LEU A 80 2.57 6.67 2.78
CA LEU A 80 2.46 5.25 2.41
C LEU A 80 3.14 4.98 1.06
N MET A 81 2.82 5.78 0.05
CA MET A 81 3.37 5.61 -1.30
C MET A 81 4.89 5.78 -1.33
N ARG A 82 5.45 6.71 -0.55
CA ARG A 82 6.91 6.86 -0.41
C ARG A 82 7.55 5.62 0.22
N VAL A 83 6.95 5.05 1.26
CA VAL A 83 7.41 3.79 1.86
C VAL A 83 7.42 2.67 0.82
N LEU A 84 6.29 2.47 0.14
CA LEU A 84 6.13 1.44 -0.89
C LEU A 84 7.15 1.59 -2.04
N MET A 85 7.50 2.81 -2.43
CA MET A 85 8.53 3.08 -3.44
C MET A 85 9.95 2.88 -2.91
N GLY A 86 10.21 3.24 -1.65
CA GLY A 86 11.50 3.07 -0.99
C GLY A 86 11.89 1.60 -0.80
N THR A 87 10.93 0.73 -0.48
CA THR A 87 11.18 -0.72 -0.35
C THR A 87 11.71 -1.32 -1.66
N ALA A 88 11.12 -0.97 -2.79
CA ALA A 88 11.57 -1.45 -4.11
C ALA A 88 13.04 -1.08 -4.38
N LYS A 89 13.41 0.18 -4.14
CA LYS A 89 14.78 0.68 -4.32
C LYS A 89 15.79 -0.01 -3.41
N SER A 90 15.37 -0.43 -2.21
CA SER A 90 16.25 -1.10 -1.24
C SER A 90 16.52 -2.55 -1.67
N GLN A 91 15.50 -3.26 -2.14
CA GLN A 91 15.67 -4.61 -2.70
C GLN A 91 16.48 -4.61 -4.00
N GLU A 92 16.44 -3.52 -4.78
CA GLU A 92 17.29 -3.38 -5.96
C GLU A 92 18.79 -3.28 -5.63
N LYS A 93 19.16 -2.79 -4.43
CA LYS A 93 20.56 -2.61 -4.00
C LYS A 93 21.19 -3.88 -3.43
N THR A 94 20.40 -4.90 -3.13
CA THR A 94 20.88 -6.23 -2.70
C THR A 94 20.62 -7.26 -3.81
N PRO A 95 21.41 -7.30 -4.89
CA PRO A 95 21.62 -8.52 -5.64
C PRO A 95 22.64 -9.37 -4.87
N ASP A 96 22.31 -10.64 -4.62
CA ASP A 96 23.12 -11.68 -3.98
C ASP A 96 23.05 -11.79 -2.45
N ALA A 97 22.14 -12.66 -2.01
CA ALA A 97 22.37 -13.63 -0.94
C ALA A 97 22.06 -15.03 -1.51
#